data_AF-A0A4Y1ZQ15-F1
#
_entry.id   AF-A0A4Y1ZQ15-F1
#
_cell.length_a   1.000
_cell.length_b   1.000
_cell.length_c   1.000
_cell.angle_alpha   90.00
_cell.angle_beta   90.00
_cell.angle_gamma   90.00
#
_symmetry.space_group_name_H-M   'P 1'
#
loop_
_entity.id
_entity.type
_entity.pdbx_description
1 polymer ?
#
loop_
_entity_poly.entity_id
_entity_poly.type
_entity_poly.pdbx_seq_one_letter_code
_entity_poly.pdbx_strand_id
1 'polypeptide(L)'
;MKRGDLDYQISDQGISFFKWKDNRSVHFLSNYHGNDTCKVQRRLKDGTKIDVTAPIVVKDYNGHIGGIDKADMLRAIYDRDRKSKKWWHRLFFAMLEMAYVNSYIAYVEVRREKMSSLEYKRCITKGLLTKSKP
;
A
#
# COMPACT_ATOMS: atom_id res chain seq x y z
N MET A 1 10.42 7.59 -26.88
CA MET A 1 10.80 6.61 -25.85
C MET A 1 10.11 5.28 -26.13
N LYS A 2 10.88 4.24 -26.41
CA LYS A 2 10.45 2.83 -26.42
C LYS A 2 10.27 2.33 -24.98
N ARG A 3 9.60 1.19 -24.81
CA ARG A 3 9.39 0.60 -23.48
C ARG A 3 10.73 0.18 -22.87
N GLY A 4 10.96 0.58 -21.62
CA GLY A 4 12.22 0.42 -20.92
C GLY A 4 13.16 1.61 -21.05
N ASP A 5 12.89 2.56 -21.94
CA ASP A 5 13.69 3.78 -22.03
C ASP A 5 13.60 4.56 -20.72
N LEU A 6 14.75 5.10 -20.33
CA LEU A 6 14.95 5.86 -19.11
C LEU A 6 15.65 7.17 -19.47
N ASP A 7 15.12 8.26 -18.93
CA ASP A 7 15.74 9.58 -18.92
C ASP A 7 15.77 10.06 -17.46
N TYR A 8 16.84 10.74 -17.04
CA TYR A 8 17.00 11.18 -15.66
C TYR A 8 17.85 12.45 -15.56
N GLN A 9 17.61 13.20 -14.49
CA GLN A 9 18.36 14.40 -14.12
C GLN A 9 18.60 14.35 -12.60
N ILE A 10 19.80 14.67 -12.16
CA ILE A 10 20.14 14.73 -10.73
C ILE A 10 20.57 16.16 -10.43
N SER A 11 19.92 16.81 -9.46
CA SER A 11 20.30 18.15 -9.03
C SER A 11 21.58 18.13 -8.20
N ASP A 12 22.24 19.28 -8.11
CA ASP A 12 23.42 19.46 -7.25
C ASP A 12 23.12 19.23 -5.75
N GLN A 13 21.84 19.27 -5.37
CA GLN A 13 21.36 18.97 -4.01
C GLN A 13 21.10 17.46 -3.78
N GLY A 14 21.39 16.60 -4.76
CA GLY A 14 21.17 15.16 -4.66
C GLY A 14 19.72 14.71 -4.88
N ILE A 15 18.90 15.54 -5.53
CA ILE A 15 17.52 15.17 -5.91
C ILE A 15 17.52 14.63 -7.32
N SER A 16 17.14 13.36 -7.47
CA SER A 16 17.05 12.64 -8.73
C SER A 16 15.61 12.64 -9.25
N PHE A 17 15.44 13.10 -10.48
CA PHE A 17 14.23 12.97 -11.27
C PHE A 17 14.41 11.87 -12.32
N PHE A 18 13.44 10.95 -12.40
CA PHE A 18 13.43 9.88 -13.40
C PHE A 18 12.17 9.95 -14.23
N LYS A 19 12.32 9.77 -15.54
CA LYS A 19 11.25 9.51 -16.50
C LYS A 19 11.48 8.14 -17.12
N TRP A 20 10.65 7.18 -16.74
CA TRP A 20 10.75 5.80 -17.22
C TRP A 20 9.53 5.44 -18.07
N LYS A 21 9.75 4.82 -19.22
CA LYS A 21 8.68 4.41 -20.13
C LYS A 21 8.30 2.95 -19.89
N ASP A 22 7.20 2.72 -19.16
CA ASP A 22 6.50 1.43 -19.20
C ASP A 22 5.47 1.43 -20.36
N ASN A 23 4.24 0.95 -20.14
CA ASN A 23 3.12 1.19 -21.05
C ASN A 23 2.88 2.70 -21.26
N ARG A 24 3.05 3.48 -20.19
CA ARG A 24 3.01 4.95 -20.18
C ARG A 24 4.27 5.49 -19.51
N SER A 25 4.56 6.77 -19.72
CA SER A 25 5.67 7.42 -19.03
C SER A 25 5.30 7.58 -17.56
N VAL A 26 6.18 7.13 -16.68
CA VAL A 26 6.06 7.24 -15.23
C VAL A 26 7.20 8.12 -14.74
N HIS A 27 6.89 9.03 -13.84
CA HIS A 27 7.86 9.97 -13.29
C HIS A 27 8.09 9.67 -11.82
N PHE A 28 9.34 9.74 -11.39
CA PHE A 28 9.75 9.56 -10.00
C PHE A 28 10.63 10.71 -9.57
N LEU A 29 10.51 11.11 -8.31
CA LEU A 29 11.42 12.00 -7.61
C LEU A 29 11.96 11.25 -6.40
N SER A 30 13.25 11.43 -6.13
CA SER A 30 13.95 10.74 -5.05
C SER A 30 15.15 11.55 -4.58
N ASN A 31 15.44 11.50 -3.28
CA ASN A 31 16.66 12.05 -2.67
C ASN A 31 17.64 10.95 -2.21
N TYR A 32 17.39 9.69 -2.58
CA TYR A 32 18.14 8.51 -2.14
C TYR A 32 18.73 7.70 -3.30
N HIS A 33 18.13 7.82 -4.48
CA HIS A 33 18.42 6.93 -5.61
C HIS A 33 19.38 7.60 -6.59
N GLY A 34 20.47 6.92 -6.95
CA GLY A 34 21.35 7.30 -8.05
C GLY A 34 20.79 6.90 -9.43
N ASN A 35 21.64 6.76 -10.44
CA ASN A 35 21.24 6.42 -11.80
C ASN A 35 21.23 4.90 -12.09
N ASP A 36 21.34 4.07 -11.07
CA ASP A 36 21.37 2.63 -11.20
C ASP A 36 20.07 2.06 -11.79
N THR A 37 20.22 0.98 -12.55
CA THR A 37 19.10 0.28 -13.20
C THR A 37 19.00 -1.16 -12.74
N CYS A 38 17.80 -1.71 -12.86
CA CYS A 38 17.47 -3.10 -12.58
C CYS A 38 16.54 -3.65 -13.66
N LYS A 39 16.24 -4.96 -13.57
CA LYS A 39 15.18 -5.60 -14.36
C LYS A 39 13.91 -5.73 -13.54
N VAL A 40 12.79 -5.29 -14.12
CA VAL A 40 11.46 -5.51 -13.58
C VAL A 40 10.67 -6.41 -14.51
N GLN A 41 10.03 -7.43 -13.95
CA GLN A 41 9.19 -8.33 -14.72
C GLN A 41 7.87 -7.64 -15.07
N ARG A 42 7.46 -7.75 -16.33
CA ARG A 42 6.22 -7.19 -16.84
C ARG A 42 5.46 -8.22 -17.66
N ARG A 43 4.15 -8.26 -17.48
CA ARG A 43 3.25 -9.13 -18.24
C ARG A 43 2.74 -8.38 -19.48
N LEU A 44 2.83 -9.03 -20.63
CA LEU A 44 2.27 -8.58 -21.90
C LEU A 44 0.79 -8.97 -22.01
N LYS A 45 0.10 -8.43 -23.02
CA LYS A 45 -1.34 -8.68 -23.24
C LYS A 45 -1.66 -10.15 -23.54
N ASP A 46 -0.73 -10.85 -24.19
CA ASP A 46 -0.78 -12.28 -24.47
C ASP A 46 -0.48 -13.15 -23.23
N GLY A 47 -0.12 -12.53 -22.10
CA GLY A 47 0.22 -13.21 -20.85
C GLY A 47 1.69 -13.54 -20.69
N THR A 48 2.52 -13.35 -21.72
CA THR A 48 3.96 -13.57 -21.68
C THR A 48 4.62 -12.62 -20.69
N LYS A 49 5.62 -13.11 -19.95
CA LYS A 49 6.41 -12.29 -19.02
C LYS A 49 7.73 -11.90 -19.66
N ILE A 50 8.05 -10.61 -19.60
CA ILE A 50 9.30 -10.05 -20.13
C ILE A 50 10.03 -9.25 -19.05
N ASP A 51 11.35 -9.19 -19.17
CA ASP A 51 12.17 -8.34 -18.32
C ASP A 51 12.42 -6.99 -18.98
N VAL A 52 11.99 -5.93 -18.30
CA VAL A 52 12.14 -4.55 -18.76
C VAL A 52 13.19 -3.86 -17.91
N THR A 53 14.14 -3.16 -18.52
CA THR A 53 15.07 -2.30 -17.78
C THR A 53 14.29 -1.17 -17.13
N ALA A 54 14.53 -0.91 -15.84
CA ALA A 54 13.91 0.17 -15.08
C ALA A 54 14.92 0.76 -14.09
N PRO A 55 14.79 2.03 -13.70
CA PRO A 55 15.61 2.58 -12.62
C PRO A 55 15.26 1.87 -11.30
N ILE A 56 16.24 1.73 -10.39
CA ILE A 56 16.04 1.03 -9.10
C ILE A 56 14.85 1.60 -8.31
N VAL A 57 14.61 2.91 -8.40
CA VAL A 57 13.47 3.59 -7.76
C VAL A 57 12.12 2.94 -8.09
N VAL A 58 11.95 2.35 -9.28
CA VAL A 58 10.70 1.65 -9.65
C VAL A 58 10.52 0.40 -8.82
N LYS A 59 11.59 -0.37 -8.60
CA LYS A 59 11.55 -1.60 -7.79
C LYS A 59 11.25 -1.25 -6.34
N ASP A 60 11.96 -0.27 -5.80
CA ASP A 60 11.86 0.08 -4.39
C ASP A 60 10.51 0.73 -4.09
N TYR A 61 10.02 1.64 -4.94
CA TYR A 61 8.69 2.21 -4.80
C TYR A 61 7.60 1.13 -4.76
N ASN A 62 7.62 0.20 -5.73
CA ASN A 62 6.61 -0.87 -5.79
C ASN A 62 6.74 -1.86 -4.62
N GLY A 63 7.95 -2.08 -4.09
CA GLY A 63 8.18 -2.92 -2.92
C GLY A 63 7.59 -2.35 -1.63
N HIS A 64 7.53 -1.01 -1.51
CA HIS A 64 7.13 -0.36 -0.27
C HIS A 64 5.72 0.26 -0.31
N ILE A 65 5.19 0.65 -1.47
CA ILE A 65 3.87 1.30 -1.56
C ILE A 65 2.71 0.39 -1.11
N GLY A 66 2.90 -0.93 -1.17
CA GLY A 66 1.88 -1.91 -0.81
C GLY A 66 1.40 -1.82 0.65
N GLY A 67 2.12 -1.13 1.54
CA GLY A 67 1.68 -0.89 2.91
C GLY A 67 0.38 -0.09 3.00
N ILE A 68 0.26 0.98 2.21
CA ILE A 68 -0.95 1.83 2.17
C ILE A 68 -2.10 1.06 1.53
N ASP A 69 -1.86 0.42 0.38
CA ASP A 69 -2.86 -0.39 -0.31
C ASP A 69 -3.41 -1.52 0.58
N LYS A 70 -2.54 -2.15 1.39
CA LYS A 70 -2.95 -3.18 2.34
C LYS A 70 -3.83 -2.61 3.45
N ALA A 71 -3.48 -1.45 4.00
CA ALA A 71 -4.31 -0.78 5.01
C ALA A 71 -5.69 -0.39 4.44
N ASP A 72 -5.71 0.18 3.24
CA ASP A 72 -6.95 0.55 2.55
C ASP A 72 -7.80 -0.67 2.19
N MET A 73 -7.19 -1.75 1.71
CA MET A 73 -7.86 -3.02 1.45
C MET A 73 -8.47 -3.57 2.75
N LEU A 74 -7.71 -3.67 3.84
CA LEU A 74 -8.20 -4.19 5.12
C LEU A 74 -9.35 -3.36 5.69
N ARG A 75 -9.30 -2.04 5.51
CA ARG A 75 -10.39 -1.12 5.88
C ARG A 75 -11.62 -1.32 4.99
N ALA A 76 -11.44 -1.46 3.68
CA ALA A 76 -12.53 -1.58 2.70
C ALA A 76 -13.30 -2.91 2.80
N ILE A 77 -12.64 -4.02 3.15
CA ILE A 77 -13.29 -5.35 3.20
C ILE A 77 -14.49 -5.38 4.17
N TYR A 78 -14.37 -4.71 5.32
CA TYR A 78 -15.43 -4.65 6.34
C TYR A 78 -15.73 -3.22 6.78
N ASP A 79 -15.69 -2.30 5.82
CA ASP A 79 -15.90 -0.87 6.07
C ASP A 79 -17.27 -0.63 6.73
N ARG A 80 -17.29 0.29 7.68
CA ARG A 80 -18.49 0.67 8.43
C ARG A 80 -18.79 2.15 8.28
N ASP A 81 -18.61 2.67 7.07
CA ASP A 81 -19.08 4.00 6.74
C ASP A 81 -20.60 4.09 6.99
N ARG A 82 -20.99 5.15 7.68
CA ARG A 82 -22.38 5.37 8.11
C ARG A 82 -22.77 6.78 7.71
N LYS A 83 -23.87 6.88 6.96
CA LYS A 83 -24.47 8.18 6.65
C LYS A 83 -24.79 8.90 7.96
N SER A 84 -24.26 10.11 8.11
CA SER A 84 -24.55 10.96 9.25
C SER A 84 -24.64 12.42 8.84
N LYS A 85 -25.51 13.19 9.52
CA LYS A 85 -25.60 14.65 9.37
C LYS A 85 -24.41 15.37 10.00
N LYS A 86 -23.74 14.74 10.97
CA LYS A 86 -22.59 15.31 11.69
C LYS A 86 -21.29 14.80 11.06
N TRP A 87 -20.48 15.69 10.51
CA TRP A 87 -19.25 15.37 9.79
C TRP A 87 -18.23 14.61 10.67
N TRP A 88 -18.16 14.92 11.96
CA TRP A 88 -17.20 14.31 12.89
C TRP A 88 -17.45 12.83 13.15
N HIS A 89 -18.67 12.31 12.95
CA HIS A 89 -18.91 10.87 13.05
C HIS A 89 -18.08 10.09 12.03
N ARG A 90 -17.84 10.65 10.84
CA ARG A 90 -17.00 10.03 9.82
C ARG A 90 -15.56 9.90 10.32
N LEU A 91 -15.02 10.92 11.00
CA LEU A 91 -13.70 10.85 11.62
C LEU A 91 -13.66 9.81 12.75
N PHE A 92 -14.67 9.77 13.61
CA PHE A 92 -14.74 8.79 14.70
C PHE A 92 -14.70 7.35 14.17
N PHE A 93 -15.54 7.01 13.19
CA PHE A 93 -15.55 5.67 12.61
C PHE A 93 -14.27 5.35 11.84
N ALA A 94 -13.66 6.33 11.16
CA ALA A 94 -12.38 6.14 10.49
C ALA A 94 -11.25 5.81 11.49
N MET A 95 -11.18 6.51 12.61
CA MET A 95 -10.21 6.22 13.67
C MET A 95 -10.44 4.84 14.31
N LEU A 96 -11.71 4.46 14.52
CA LEU A 96 -12.05 3.15 15.07
C LEU A 96 -11.64 2.01 14.13
N GLU A 97 -11.90 2.14 12.83
CA GLU A 97 -11.47 1.14 11.84
C GLU A 97 -9.94 1.10 11.70
N MET A 98 -9.25 2.24 11.79
CA MET A 98 -7.78 2.28 11.80
C MET A 98 -7.19 1.57 13.02
N ALA A 99 -7.74 1.82 14.22
CA ALA A 99 -7.33 1.12 15.44
C ALA A 99 -7.56 -0.38 15.34
N TYR A 100 -8.69 -0.80 14.76
CA TYR A 100 -8.99 -2.19 14.48
C TYR A 100 -7.96 -2.83 13.53
N VAL A 101 -7.68 -2.22 12.37
CA VAL A 101 -6.71 -2.72 11.39
C VAL A 101 -5.32 -2.84 12.01
N ASN A 102 -4.87 -1.83 12.75
CA ASN A 102 -3.57 -1.87 13.42
C ASN A 102 -3.50 -2.99 14.47
N SER A 103 -4.56 -3.17 15.26
CA SER A 103 -4.63 -4.27 16.24
C SER A 103 -4.61 -5.65 15.58
N TYR A 104 -5.25 -5.80 14.41
CA TYR A 104 -5.24 -7.04 13.64
C TYR A 104 -3.86 -7.34 13.08
N ILE A 105 -3.17 -6.34 12.52
CA ILE A 105 -1.79 -6.49 12.04
C ILE A 105 -0.88 -6.94 13.19
N ALA A 106 -0.95 -6.26 14.33
CA ALA A 106 -0.18 -6.64 15.52
C ALA A 106 -0.50 -8.06 16.00
N TYR A 107 -1.78 -8.45 16.02
CA TYR A 107 -2.19 -9.81 16.36
C TYR A 107 -1.55 -10.85 15.44
N VAL A 108 -1.62 -10.65 14.12
CA VAL A 108 -1.06 -11.56 13.12
C VAL A 108 0.47 -11.64 13.25
N GLU A 109 1.15 -10.52 13.48
CA GLU A 109 2.61 -10.48 13.65
C GLU A 109 3.08 -11.22 14.91
N VAL A 110 2.37 -11.03 16.03
CA VAL A 110 2.73 -11.65 17.32
C VAL A 110 2.36 -13.14 17.35
N ARG A 111 1.14 -13.50 16.93
CA ARG A 111 0.62 -14.87 17.04
C ARG A 111 1.13 -15.77 15.91
N ARG A 112 1.43 -15.20 14.73
CA ARG A 112 1.76 -15.95 13.49
C ARG A 112 0.72 -17.02 13.11
N GLU A 113 -0.49 -16.91 13.65
CA GLU A 113 -1.61 -17.80 13.38
C GLU A 113 -2.47 -17.24 12.25
N LYS A 114 -3.06 -18.14 11.46
CA LYS A 114 -3.99 -17.77 10.38
C LYS A 114 -5.40 -17.57 10.94
N MET A 115 -5.67 -16.40 11.50
CA MET A 115 -7.04 -15.93 11.76
C MET A 115 -7.45 -14.97 10.65
N SER A 116 -8.65 -15.11 10.10
CA SER A 116 -9.17 -14.12 9.15
C SER A 116 -9.48 -12.80 9.86
N SER A 117 -9.40 -11.69 9.13
CA SER A 117 -9.79 -10.39 9.69
C SER A 117 -11.24 -10.38 10.17
N LEU A 118 -12.16 -11.09 9.50
CA LEU A 118 -13.55 -11.20 9.94
C LEU A 118 -13.71 -11.86 11.31
N GLU A 119 -13.04 -13.01 11.51
CA GLU A 119 -13.07 -13.73 12.77
C GLU A 119 -12.48 -12.88 13.89
N TYR A 120 -11.36 -12.21 13.61
CA TYR A 120 -10.77 -11.27 14.54
C TYR A 120 -11.74 -10.15 14.93
N LYS A 121 -12.43 -9.54 13.95
CA LYS A 121 -13.48 -8.52 14.19
C LYS A 121 -14.63 -9.04 15.04
N ARG A 122 -15.06 -10.30 14.83
CA ARG A 122 -16.10 -10.96 15.63
C ARG A 122 -15.64 -11.16 17.08
N CYS A 123 -14.40 -11.63 17.30
CA CYS A 123 -13.83 -11.81 18.63
C CYS A 123 -13.76 -10.49 19.41
N ILE A 124 -13.24 -9.42 18.77
CA ILE A 124 -13.20 -8.07 19.37
C ILE A 124 -14.60 -7.58 19.71
N THR A 125 -15.54 -7.68 18.77
CA THR A 125 -16.93 -7.23 18.98
C THR A 125 -17.58 -7.98 20.14
N LYS A 126 -17.42 -9.31 20.20
CA LYS A 126 -17.94 -10.14 21.30
C LYS A 126 -17.32 -9.73 22.64
N GLY A 127 -16.00 -9.53 22.70
CA GLY A 127 -15.31 -9.10 23.91
C GLY A 127 -15.75 -7.73 24.41
N LEU A 128 -16.01 -6.77 23.51
CA LEU A 128 -16.55 -5.46 23.87
C LEU A 128 -17.99 -5.55 24.39
N LEU A 129 -18.83 -6.40 23.78
CA LEU A 129 -20.21 -6.60 24.21
C LEU A 129 -20.31 -7.33 25.55
N THR A 130 -19.44 -8.30 25.83
CA THR A 130 -19.50 -9.09 27.08
C THR A 130 -18.85 -8.41 28.28
N LYS A 131 -17.93 -7.47 28.07
CA LYS A 131 -17.38 -6.62 29.14
C LYS A 131 -18.33 -5.50 29.57
N SER A 132 -19.37 -5.22 28.79
CA SER A 132 -20.50 -4.39 29.18
C SER A 132 -21.44 -5.20 30.09
N LYS A 133 -21.02 -5.52 31.32
CA LYS A 133 -21.99 -5.75 32.40
C LYS A 133 -22.29 -4.40 33.07
N PRO A 134 -23.55 -4.15 33.47
CA PRO A 134 -24.01 -2.86 33.98
C PRO A 134 -23.25 -2.41 35.22
#